data_AF-A0A2V7ZMI5-F1
#
_entry.id   AF-A0A2V7ZMI5-F1
#
_cell.length_a   1.000
_cell.length_b   1.000
_cell.length_c   1.000
_cell.angle_alpha   90.00
_cell.angle_beta   90.00
_cell.angle_gamma   90.00
#
_symmetry.space_group_name_H-M   'P 1'
#
loop_
_entity.id
_entity.type
_entity.pdbx_description
1 polymer ?
#
loop_
_entity_poly.entity_id
_entity_poly.type
_entity_poly.pdbx_seq_one_letter_code
_entity_poly.pdbx_strand_id
1 'polypeptide(L)' 'MIHEDTPDKYRVVQTVQTAPAARNMALDPTNHRVFLVSGKFGPATASGRGRGPVLPDTITLLMVVEREATARE' A
#
# COMPACT_ATOMS: atom_id res chain seq x y z
N MET A 1 -2.40 -4.71 -7.17
CA MET A 1 -1.28 -5.52 -7.67
C MET A 1 -1.25 -5.55 -9.20
N ILE A 2 -0.07 -5.57 -9.81
CA ILE A 2 0.13 -5.83 -11.24
C ILE A 2 0.95 -7.11 -11.44
N HIS A 3 0.68 -7.85 -12.52
CA HIS A 3 1.45 -9.01 -12.93
C HIS A 3 2.02 -8.78 -14.32
N GLU A 4 3.28 -9.18 -14.52
CA GLU A 4 3.94 -9.19 -15.82
C GLU A 4 3.74 -10.56 -16.47
N ASP A 5 2.97 -10.63 -17.55
CA ASP A 5 2.67 -11.89 -18.25
C ASP A 5 3.81 -12.28 -19.23
N THR A 6 4.42 -11.28 -19.88
CA THR A 6 5.64 -11.39 -20.69
C THR A 6 6.46 -10.11 -20.51
N PRO A 7 7.73 -10.04 -20.94
CA PRO A 7 8.45 -8.77 -20.99
C PRO A 7 7.59 -7.69 -21.64
N ASP A 8 7.47 -6.54 -20.96
CA ASP A 8 6.70 -5.37 -21.39
C ASP A 8 5.17 -5.57 -21.49
N LYS A 9 4.61 -6.70 -21.03
CA LYS A 9 3.17 -6.92 -20.94
C LYS A 9 2.74 -7.08 -19.50
N TYR A 10 1.99 -6.09 -19.02
CA TYR A 10 1.47 -6.04 -17.67
C TYR A 10 -0.05 -6.03 -17.66
N ARG A 11 -0.63 -6.71 -16.67
CA ARG A 11 -2.07 -6.63 -16.37
C ARG A 11 -2.30 -6.28 -14.92
N VAL A 12 -3.38 -5.56 -14.67
CA VAL A 12 -3.87 -5.30 -13.32
C VAL A 12 -4.54 -6.57 -12.82
N VAL A 13 -4.00 -7.14 -11.74
CA VAL A 13 -4.60 -8.31 -11.08
C VAL A 13 -5.67 -7.85 -10.08
N GLN A 14 -5.42 -6.74 -9.41
CA GLN A 14 -6.32 -6.17 -8.43
C GLN A 14 -5.97 -4.70 -8.14
N THR A 15 -6.95 -3.96 -7.65
CA THR A 15 -6.75 -2.65 -7.04
C THR A 15 -7.14 -2.75 -5.57
N VAL A 16 -6.19 -2.55 -4.65
CA VAL A 16 -6.45 -2.58 -3.21
C VAL A 16 -6.40 -1.17 -2.64
N GLN A 17 -7.39 -0.84 -1.83
CA GLN A 17 -7.41 0.40 -1.07
C GLN A 17 -6.36 0.33 0.05
N THR A 18 -5.43 1.29 0.05
CA THR A 18 -4.39 1.40 1.07
C THR A 18 -4.74 2.47 2.09
N ALA A 19 -4.10 2.42 3.26
CA ALA A 19 -4.27 3.48 4.24
C ALA A 19 -3.80 4.83 3.65
N PRO A 20 -4.45 5.95 4.03
CA PRO A 20 -4.04 7.27 3.58
C PRO A 20 -2.55 7.47 3.77
N ALA A 21 -1.90 8.01 2.74
CA ALA A 21 -0.49 8.39 2.79
C ALA A 21 0.48 7.23 3.08
N ALA A 22 0.04 5.97 2.90
CA ALA A 22 0.89 4.81 3.01
C ALA A 22 2.05 4.87 1.99
N ARG A 23 3.21 4.35 2.38
CA ARG A 23 4.38 4.18 1.51
C ARG A 23 4.67 2.69 1.35
N ASN A 24 4.96 2.27 0.12
CA ASN A 24 5.39 0.91 -0.18
C ASN A 24 6.80 0.71 0.38
N MET A 25 7.00 -0.35 1.17
CA MET A 25 8.29 -0.66 1.78
C MET A 25 8.90 -1.95 1.24
N ALA A 26 8.10 -3.02 1.10
CA ALA A 26 8.58 -4.30 0.59
C ALA A 26 7.46 -5.12 -0.08
N LEU A 27 7.85 -6.00 -0.99
CA LEU A 27 7.00 -7.03 -1.60
C LEU A 27 7.64 -8.39 -1.32
N ASP A 28 6.87 -9.33 -0.77
CA ASP A 28 7.21 -10.75 -0.71
C ASP A 28 6.44 -11.47 -1.83
N PRO A 29 7.10 -11.80 -2.95
CA PRO A 29 6.45 -12.46 -4.07
C PRO A 29 6.13 -13.93 -3.80
N THR A 30 6.78 -14.58 -2.82
CA THR A 30 6.55 -15.99 -2.49
C THR A 30 5.23 -16.15 -1.76
N ASN A 31 4.95 -15.27 -0.81
CA ASN A 31 3.72 -15.32 0.00
C ASN A 31 2.65 -14.32 -0.45
N HIS A 32 2.89 -13.57 -1.53
CA HIS A 32 2.01 -12.51 -2.04
C HIS A 32 1.63 -11.48 -0.97
N ARG A 33 2.64 -10.97 -0.26
CA ARG A 33 2.46 -9.95 0.80
C ARG A 33 3.09 -8.64 0.39
N VAL A 34 2.35 -7.56 0.56
CA VAL A 34 2.85 -6.20 0.40
C VAL A 34 2.92 -5.55 1.77
N PHE A 35 4.09 -5.03 2.12
CA PHE A 35 4.31 -4.31 3.36
C PHE A 35 4.27 -2.82 3.11
N LEU A 36 3.33 -2.16 3.77
CA LEU A 36 3.09 -0.73 3.70
C LEU A 36 3.35 -0.10 5.07
N VAL A 37 3.79 1.15 5.09
CA VAL A 37 3.88 1.93 6.34
C VAL A 37 2.99 3.15 6.23
N SER A 38 2.24 3.43 7.28
CA SER A 38 1.43 4.66 7.38
C SER A 38 1.48 5.24 8.79
N GLY A 39 1.02 6.48 8.95
CA GLY A 39 0.87 7.17 10.22
C GLY A 39 -0.38 8.05 10.21
N LYS A 40 -0.87 8.44 11.38
CA LYS A 40 -1.99 9.39 11.48
C LYS A 40 -1.46 10.81 11.31
N PHE A 41 -2.22 11.65 10.61
CA PHE A 41 -1.85 13.03 10.36
C PHE A 41 -2.66 13.96 11.23
N GLY A 42 -1.96 14.92 11.84
CA GLY A 42 -2.60 16.05 12.50
C GLY A 42 -3.25 17.01 11.49
N PRO A 43 -3.83 18.11 11.99
CA PRO A 43 -4.40 19.16 11.13
C PRO A 43 -3.40 19.66 10.10
N ALA A 44 -3.91 20.04 8.92
CA ALA A 44 -3.10 20.68 7.89
C ALA A 44 -2.46 21.97 8.42
N THR A 45 -1.25 22.29 7.96
CA THR A 45 -0.55 23.50 8.38
C THR A 45 -1.29 24.74 7.90
N ALA A 46 -1.27 25.81 8.71
CA ALA A 46 -1.98 27.06 8.43
C ALA A 46 -1.58 27.73 7.09
N SER A 47 -0.43 27.37 6.54
CA SER A 47 0.06 27.80 5.22
C SER A 47 -0.70 27.19 4.03
N GLY A 48 -1.71 26.34 4.26
CA GLY A 48 -2.61 25.80 3.24
C GLY A 48 -1.96 24.84 2.23
N ARG A 49 -0.65 24.63 2.31
CA ARG A 49 0.12 23.74 1.45
C ARG A 49 0.84 22.71 2.30
N GLY A 50 0.30 21.50 2.33
CA GLY A 50 0.96 20.36 2.96
C GLY A 50 0.00 19.46 3.74
N ARG A 51 0.42 18.21 3.89
CA ARG A 51 -0.16 17.28 4.86
C ARG A 51 0.23 17.76 6.25
N GLY A 52 -0.66 17.60 7.23
CA GLY A 52 -0.30 17.82 8.64
C GLY A 52 0.86 16.93 9.09
N PRO A 53 1.50 17.22 10.23
CA PRO A 53 2.59 16.40 10.74
C PRO A 53 2.09 14.98 11.07
N VAL A 54 2.99 13.99 10.95
CA VAL A 54 2.73 12.64 11.51
C VAL A 54 2.64 12.78 13.03
N LEU A 55 1.58 12.25 13.62
CA LEU A 55 1.44 12.25 15.07
C LEU A 55 2.44 11.26 15.71
N PRO A 56 3.07 11.60 16.85
CA PRO A 56 3.93 10.68 17.59
C PRO A 56 3.22 9.35 17.88
N ASP A 57 3.98 8.25 17.87
CA ASP A 57 3.52 6.90 18.21
C ASP A 57 2.35 6.37 17.35
N THR A 58 2.15 6.92 16.14
CA THR A 58 1.11 6.44 15.21
C THR A 58 1.65 5.74 13.96
N ILE A 59 2.97 5.61 13.84
CA ILE A 59 3.59 4.88 12.73
C ILE A 59 3.25 3.39 12.89
N THR A 60 2.66 2.82 11.85
CA THR A 60 2.22 1.43 11.82
C THR A 60 2.68 0.74 10.55
N LEU A 61 3.16 -0.51 10.70
CA LEU A 61 3.39 -1.42 9.60
C LEU A 61 2.07 -2.12 9.27
N LEU A 62 1.60 -1.92 8.06
CA LEU A 62 0.39 -2.53 7.51
C LEU A 62 0.84 -3.63 6.55
N MET A 63 0.42 -4.87 6.81
CA MET A 63 0.57 -5.95 5.85
C MET A 63 -0.72 -6.05 5.04
N VAL A 64 -0.60 -5.90 3.73
CA VAL A 64 -1.67 -6.20 2.79
C VAL A 64 -1.39 -7.58 2.21
N VAL A 65 -2.25 -8.55 2.53
CA VAL A 65 -2.26 -9.87 1.90
C VAL A 65 -3.23 -9.79 0.73
N GLU A 66 -2.76 -10.16 -0.46
CA GLU A 66 -3.60 -10.13 -1.64
C GLU A 66 -3.42 -11.42 -2.44
N ARG A 67 -4.19 -12.46 -2.06
CA ARG A 67 -4.70 -13.53 -2.93
C ARG A 67 -5.75 -14.34 -2.17
N GLU A 68 -7.04 -14.21 -2.51
CA GLU A 68 -7.98 -15.33 -2.26
C GLU A 68 -7.84 -16.32 -3.41
N ALA A 69 -7.57 -17.58 -3.07
CA ALA A 69 -7.30 -18.65 -4.02
C ALA A 69 -8.58 -19.43 -4.42
N THR A 70 -9.74 -18.79 -4.47
CA THR A 70 -10.98 -19.38 -5.03
C THR A 70 -11.29 -18.78 -6.38
N ALA A 71 -10.37 -18.97 -7.32
CA ALA A 71 -10.60 -18.90 -8.76
C ALA A 71 -9.43 -19.62 -9.44
N ARG A 72 -9.45 -20.95 -9.36
CA ARG A 72 -8.73 -21.79 -10.32
C ARG A 72 -9.79 -22.35 -11.26
N GLU A 73 -9.87 -21.77 -12.45
CA GLU A 73 -10.31 -22.43 -13.68
C GLU A 73 -9.17 -22.32 -14.69
#